data_AF-A0A0W8CAV4-F1
#
_entry.id   AF-A0A0W8CAV4-F1
#
_cell.length_a   1.000
_cell.length_b   1.000
_cell.length_c   1.000
_cell.angle_alpha   90.00
_cell.angle_beta   90.00
_cell.angle_gamma   90.00
#
_symmetry.space_group_name_H-M   'P 1'
#
loop_
_entity.id
_entity.type
_entity.pdbx_description
1 polymer ?
#
loop_
_entity_poly.entity_id
_entity_poly.type
_entity_poly.pdbx_seq_one_letter_code
_entity_poly.pdbx_strand_id
1 'polypeptide(L)'
;MALNEEAAVPAQEQEQTEEKTHTCREHDHLLAVIDELIALNKVLAARLAIVEAAQLKTKRAHTTTEQEQFQASSDPARKPKRRKKQATNLSATWYEWYTRVPRVWDSSDRQKKSEFRHIVAFMKLFLTEGFALDAKAEDYKDQVLDTGRRAEDAVLAFLKTRGTNAKGAGSVLRVLRPLHKSGVLDERIAAYKRLLAIGRIEDPAPVDSQDILAIAGHV
;
A
#
# COMPACT_ATOMS: atom_id res chain seq x y z
N MET A 1 -3.62 -94.63 7.11
CA MET A 1 -4.76 -94.06 7.85
C MET A 1 -4.17 -93.07 8.85
N ALA A 2 -4.50 -91.79 8.95
CA ALA A 2 -5.59 -90.93 8.49
C ALA A 2 -4.99 -89.52 8.24
N LEU A 3 -5.23 -88.83 7.12
CA LEU A 3 -6.32 -87.91 6.76
C LEU A 3 -6.51 -86.67 7.66
N ASN A 4 -6.36 -85.50 7.01
CA ASN A 4 -6.82 -84.14 7.33
C ASN A 4 -6.16 -83.43 8.55
N GLU A 5 -5.92 -82.12 8.56
CA GLU A 5 -6.73 -81.04 8.03
C GLU A 5 -5.91 -79.80 7.70
N GLU A 6 -6.32 -79.15 6.62
CA GLU A 6 -5.90 -77.87 6.09
C GLU A 6 -6.29 -76.73 7.04
N ALA A 7 -5.33 -75.87 7.40
CA ALA A 7 -5.62 -74.58 8.02
C ALA A 7 -4.69 -73.52 7.43
N ALA A 8 -4.98 -73.14 6.18
CA ALA A 8 -4.51 -71.88 5.60
C ALA A 8 -5.48 -70.77 6.01
N VAL A 9 -5.13 -69.96 7.03
CA VAL A 9 -5.84 -68.73 7.42
C VAL A 9 -4.83 -67.79 8.12
N PRO A 10 -4.78 -66.46 7.86
CA PRO A 10 -4.88 -65.81 6.55
C PRO A 10 -3.84 -64.67 6.39
N ALA A 11 -3.35 -64.44 5.18
CA ALA A 11 -2.59 -63.21 4.87
C ALA A 11 -3.42 -61.92 5.05
N GLN A 12 -4.75 -62.02 5.17
CA GLN A 12 -5.67 -60.88 5.34
C GLN A 12 -5.68 -60.25 6.74
N GLU A 13 -5.28 -60.96 7.80
CA GLU A 13 -5.28 -60.41 9.17
C GLU A 13 -4.04 -59.55 9.46
N GLN A 14 -2.88 -59.87 8.87
CA GLN A 14 -1.68 -59.03 8.97
C GLN A 14 -1.84 -57.71 8.23
N GLU A 15 -2.40 -57.74 7.01
CA GLU A 15 -2.61 -56.54 6.19
C GLU A 15 -3.66 -55.60 6.83
N GLN A 16 -4.76 -56.13 7.38
CA GLN A 16 -5.74 -55.32 8.14
C GLN A 16 -5.18 -54.74 9.44
N THR A 17 -4.24 -55.41 10.09
CA THR A 17 -3.62 -54.91 11.33
C THR A 17 -2.63 -53.79 11.01
N GLU A 18 -1.85 -53.91 9.95
CA GLU A 18 -0.93 -52.87 9.49
C GLU A 18 -1.67 -51.63 8.96
N GLU A 19 -2.74 -51.80 8.18
CA GLU A 19 -3.58 -50.70 7.67
C GLU A 19 -4.31 -49.95 8.80
N LYS A 20 -4.84 -50.66 9.80
CA LYS A 20 -5.41 -50.04 11.02
C LYS A 20 -4.37 -49.29 11.85
N THR A 21 -3.13 -49.80 11.90
CA THR A 21 -2.05 -49.13 12.65
C THR A 21 -1.55 -47.89 11.90
N HIS A 22 -1.49 -47.93 10.57
CA HIS A 22 -1.14 -46.79 9.72
C HIS A 22 -2.17 -45.66 9.83
N THR A 23 -3.45 -45.98 9.68
CA THR A 23 -4.55 -45.01 9.81
C THR A 23 -4.65 -44.41 11.23
N CYS A 24 -4.32 -45.18 12.27
CA CYS A 24 -4.23 -44.67 13.64
C CYS A 24 -3.08 -43.64 13.81
N ARG A 25 -1.89 -43.93 13.25
CA ARG A 25 -0.75 -43.00 13.28
C ARG A 25 -0.99 -41.72 12.48
N GLU A 26 -1.66 -41.82 11.34
CA GLU A 26 -2.08 -40.66 10.55
C GLU A 26 -3.08 -39.80 11.31
N HIS A 27 -4.06 -40.42 11.97
CA HIS A 27 -5.03 -39.71 12.80
C HIS A 27 -4.35 -38.98 13.98
N ASP A 28 -3.44 -39.65 14.68
CA ASP A 28 -2.69 -39.03 15.78
C ASP A 28 -1.81 -37.86 15.29
N HIS A 29 -1.19 -38.01 14.11
CA HIS A 29 -0.42 -36.92 13.49
C HIS A 29 -1.31 -35.73 13.13
N LEU A 30 -2.49 -35.97 12.54
CA LEU A 30 -3.45 -34.91 12.21
C LEU A 30 -3.93 -34.19 13.47
N LEU A 31 -4.19 -34.90 14.57
CA LEU A 31 -4.55 -34.29 15.86
C LEU A 31 -3.42 -33.41 16.40
N ALA A 32 -2.16 -33.88 16.33
CA ALA A 32 -1.00 -33.09 16.75
C ALA A 32 -0.83 -31.81 15.91
N VAL A 33 -1.04 -31.89 14.59
CA VAL A 33 -0.99 -30.73 13.69
C VAL A 33 -2.12 -29.73 14.00
N ILE A 34 -3.33 -30.23 14.31
CA ILE A 34 -4.46 -29.37 14.70
C ILE A 34 -4.16 -28.63 16.00
N ASP A 35 -3.60 -29.30 17.00
CA ASP A 35 -3.22 -28.68 18.27
C ASP A 35 -2.13 -27.62 18.08
N GLU A 36 -1.14 -27.89 17.23
CA GLU A 36 -0.09 -26.92 16.87
C GLU A 36 -0.66 -25.69 16.16
N LEU A 37 -1.59 -25.88 15.22
CA LEU A 37 -2.28 -24.80 14.53
C LEU A 37 -3.13 -23.96 15.49
N ILE A 38 -3.80 -24.59 16.47
CA ILE A 38 -4.57 -23.88 17.50
C ILE A 38 -3.62 -23.06 18.39
N ALA A 39 -2.49 -23.63 18.81
CA ALA A 39 -1.50 -22.93 19.60
C ALA A 39 -0.92 -21.72 18.84
N LEU A 40 -0.55 -21.91 17.57
CA LEU A 40 -0.05 -20.84 16.72
C LEU A 40 -1.07 -19.73 16.53
N ASN A 41 -2.34 -20.06 16.29
CA ASN A 41 -3.41 -19.08 16.17
C ASN A 41 -3.61 -18.27 17.46
N LYS A 42 -3.53 -18.90 18.64
CA LYS A 42 -3.58 -18.19 19.94
C LYS A 42 -2.41 -17.23 20.10
N VAL A 43 -1.20 -17.64 19.71
CA VAL A 43 0.00 -16.80 19.75
C VAL A 43 -0.13 -15.61 18.79
N LEU A 44 -0.64 -15.84 17.58
CA LEU A 44 -0.88 -14.79 16.59
C LEU A 44 -1.94 -13.79 17.08
N ALA A 45 -3.02 -14.26 17.69
CA ALA A 45 -4.05 -13.40 18.29
C ALA A 45 -3.48 -12.54 19.43
N ALA A 46 -2.65 -13.11 20.31
CA ALA A 46 -1.98 -12.36 21.37
C ALA A 46 -1.02 -11.30 20.81
N ARG A 47 -0.24 -11.64 19.79
CA ARG A 47 0.66 -10.67 19.11
C ARG A 47 -0.13 -9.56 18.44
N LEU A 48 -1.26 -9.88 17.81
CA LEU A 48 -2.15 -8.89 17.20
C LEU A 48 -2.71 -7.93 18.25
N ALA A 49 -3.19 -8.43 19.39
CA ALA A 49 -3.69 -7.61 20.49
C ALA A 49 -2.61 -6.67 21.05
N ILE A 50 -1.35 -7.13 21.15
CA ILE A 50 -0.21 -6.29 21.57
C ILE A 50 0.05 -5.18 20.54
N VAL A 51 0.05 -5.51 19.25
CA VAL A 51 0.24 -4.54 18.16
C VAL A 51 -0.88 -3.52 18.14
N GLU A 52 -2.14 -3.95 18.30
CA GLU A 52 -3.30 -3.07 18.37
C GLU A 52 -3.25 -2.15 19.60
N ALA A 53 -2.90 -2.69 20.78
CA ALA A 53 -2.73 -1.90 21.99
C ALA A 53 -1.58 -0.89 21.86
N ALA A 54 -0.47 -1.27 21.24
CA ALA A 54 0.64 -0.36 20.94
C ALA A 54 0.21 0.73 19.97
N GLN A 55 -0.55 0.40 18.92
CA GLN A 55 -1.07 1.37 17.96
C GLN A 55 -2.06 2.35 18.61
N LEU A 56 -2.91 1.88 19.53
CA LEU A 56 -3.81 2.71 20.32
C LEU A 56 -3.03 3.61 21.29
N LYS A 57 -1.98 3.10 21.94
CA LYS A 57 -1.09 3.90 22.79
C LYS A 57 -0.31 4.94 22.00
N THR A 58 0.18 4.62 20.80
CA THR A 58 0.85 5.58 19.90
C THR A 58 -0.12 6.65 19.43
N LYS A 59 -1.35 6.27 19.02
CA LYS A 59 -2.43 7.24 18.74
C LYS A 59 -2.73 8.12 19.96
N ARG A 60 -2.68 7.57 21.18
CA ARG A 60 -2.91 8.30 22.44
C ARG A 60 -1.72 9.20 22.82
N ALA A 61 -0.48 8.76 22.60
CA ALA A 61 0.73 9.55 22.84
C ALA A 61 0.79 10.76 21.89
N HIS A 62 0.43 10.60 20.62
CA HIS A 62 0.26 11.75 19.71
C HIS A 62 -0.86 12.70 20.16
N THR A 63 -1.88 12.22 20.87
CA THR A 63 -2.91 13.10 21.48
C THR A 63 -2.49 13.72 22.81
N THR A 64 -1.59 13.09 23.57
CA THR A 64 -1.14 13.56 24.90
C THR A 64 0.07 14.50 24.80
N THR A 65 1.01 14.27 23.88
CA THR A 65 2.15 15.18 23.66
C THR A 65 1.73 16.52 23.06
N GLU A 66 0.58 16.59 22.36
CA GLU A 66 -0.02 17.89 21.97
C GLU A 66 -0.80 18.58 23.12
N GLN A 67 -1.07 17.91 24.23
CA GLN A 67 -1.90 18.45 25.33
C GLN A 67 -1.11 19.10 26.48
N GLU A 68 0.16 18.74 26.73
CA GLU A 68 0.94 19.34 27.82
C GLU A 68 1.52 20.73 27.51
N GLN A 69 1.53 21.18 26.26
CA GLN A 69 2.02 22.53 25.92
C GLN A 69 0.93 23.62 25.89
N PHE A 70 -0.31 23.31 26.30
CA PHE A 70 -1.43 24.27 26.21
C PHE A 70 -2.28 24.37 27.48
N GLN A 71 -1.70 24.08 28.65
CA GLN A 71 -2.37 24.26 29.94
C GLN A 71 -1.87 25.52 30.67
N ALA A 72 -2.27 26.67 30.14
CA ALA A 72 -2.46 27.87 30.94
C ALA A 72 -3.70 28.62 30.43
N SER A 73 -4.62 28.88 31.36
CA SER A 73 -5.86 29.65 31.24
C SER A 73 -7.15 28.85 31.03
N SER A 74 -8.07 29.15 31.96
CA SER A 74 -9.37 28.53 32.27
C SER A 74 -10.53 28.98 31.36
N ASP A 75 -11.62 28.21 31.46
CA ASP A 75 -13.05 28.49 31.21
C ASP A 75 -13.72 28.19 29.85
N PRO A 76 -15.03 27.85 29.83
CA PRO A 76 -15.52 26.64 29.16
C PRO A 76 -16.41 26.94 27.94
N ALA A 77 -16.70 25.87 27.21
CA ALA A 77 -17.74 25.78 26.18
C ALA A 77 -17.49 26.54 24.86
N ARG A 78 -16.81 25.85 23.93
CA ARG A 78 -17.16 25.87 22.50
C ARG A 78 -16.77 24.53 21.85
N LYS A 79 -17.75 23.88 21.24
CA LYS A 79 -17.66 22.58 20.57
C LYS A 79 -16.40 22.50 19.70
N PRO A 80 -15.65 21.37 19.68
CA PRO A 80 -14.42 21.29 18.90
C PRO A 80 -14.75 21.34 17.41
N LYS A 81 -14.45 22.47 16.77
CA LYS A 81 -14.36 22.55 15.31
C LYS A 81 -13.33 21.51 14.88
N ARG A 82 -13.80 20.45 14.23
CA ARG A 82 -13.03 19.43 13.51
C ARG A 82 -11.76 20.06 12.93
N ARG A 83 -10.59 19.84 13.58
CA ARG A 83 -9.28 20.28 13.07
C ARG A 83 -9.13 19.72 11.66
N LYS A 84 -9.12 20.61 10.68
CA LYS A 84 -8.95 20.29 9.27
C LYS A 84 -7.51 19.76 9.15
N LYS A 85 -7.34 18.44 8.98
CA LYS A 85 -6.03 17.85 8.64
C LYS A 85 -5.44 18.72 7.53
N GLN A 86 -4.22 19.23 7.73
CA GLN A 86 -3.53 20.00 6.69
C GLN A 86 -3.61 19.21 5.39
N ALA A 87 -4.07 19.86 4.32
CA ALA A 87 -4.14 19.21 3.03
C ALA A 87 -2.71 18.84 2.63
N THR A 88 -2.44 17.56 2.39
CA THR A 88 -1.15 17.13 1.84
C THR A 88 -0.99 17.79 0.47
N ASN A 89 -0.02 18.70 0.36
CA ASN A 89 0.32 19.36 -0.91
C ASN A 89 0.84 18.32 -1.91
N LEU A 90 0.69 18.59 -3.21
CA LEU A 90 1.08 17.63 -4.24
C LEU A 90 2.60 17.45 -4.29
N SER A 91 3.35 18.56 -4.22
CA SER A 91 4.81 18.54 -4.11
C SER A 91 5.30 17.76 -2.88
N ALA A 92 4.57 17.80 -1.76
CA ALA A 92 4.92 17.00 -0.58
C ALA A 92 4.72 15.50 -0.82
N THR A 93 3.68 15.12 -1.57
CA THR A 93 3.42 13.73 -1.97
C THR A 93 4.49 13.24 -2.96
N TRP A 94 4.87 14.08 -3.92
CA TRP A 94 5.97 13.83 -4.85
C TRP A 94 7.31 13.66 -4.12
N TYR A 95 7.64 14.61 -3.24
CA TYR A 95 8.87 14.56 -2.46
C TYR A 95 8.94 13.30 -1.61
N GLU A 96 7.91 13.02 -0.82
CA GLU A 96 7.87 11.82 0.00
C GLU A 96 7.94 10.54 -0.84
N TRP A 97 7.29 10.50 -2.02
CA TRP A 97 7.38 9.35 -2.93
C TRP A 97 8.82 9.02 -3.30
N TYR A 98 9.64 10.03 -3.59
CA TYR A 98 11.00 9.86 -4.09
C TYR A 98 12.08 9.83 -2.99
N THR A 99 11.92 10.53 -1.87
CA THR A 99 13.00 10.70 -0.87
C THR A 99 12.81 9.90 0.42
N ARG A 100 11.64 9.30 0.67
CA ARG A 100 11.41 8.56 1.92
C ARG A 100 12.25 7.28 1.96
N VAL A 101 12.72 6.91 3.15
CA VAL A 101 13.45 5.66 3.41
C VAL A 101 12.76 4.93 4.57
N PRO A 102 12.25 3.69 4.39
CA PRO A 102 12.09 2.97 3.13
C PRO A 102 11.20 3.71 2.13
N ARG A 103 11.42 3.46 0.83
CA ARG A 103 10.71 4.15 -0.25
C ARG A 103 9.21 3.89 -0.17
N VAL A 104 8.39 4.83 -0.64
CA VAL A 104 6.93 4.73 -0.47
C VAL A 104 6.34 3.56 -1.26
N TRP A 105 6.96 3.18 -2.38
CA TRP A 105 6.56 1.98 -3.12
C TRP A 105 6.85 0.66 -2.38
N ASP A 106 7.75 0.68 -1.38
CA ASP A 106 8.05 -0.43 -0.47
C ASP A 106 7.18 -0.41 0.80
N SER A 107 6.25 0.55 0.92
CA SER A 107 5.38 0.71 2.08
C SER A 107 4.36 -0.44 2.21
N SER A 108 4.23 -1.00 3.42
CA SER A 108 3.20 -2.00 3.76
C SER A 108 1.77 -1.43 3.72
N ASP A 109 1.63 -0.11 3.86
CA ASP A 109 0.35 0.59 3.69
C ASP A 109 -0.03 0.65 2.20
N ARG A 110 -0.82 -0.33 1.77
CA ARG A 110 -1.31 -0.47 0.39
C ARG A 110 -2.17 0.72 -0.04
N GLN A 111 -2.95 1.30 0.86
CA GLN A 111 -3.84 2.42 0.57
C GLN A 111 -3.02 3.67 0.28
N LYS A 112 -2.11 4.04 1.19
CA LYS A 112 -1.21 5.18 1.01
C LYS A 112 -0.33 5.01 -0.23
N LYS A 113 0.21 3.81 -0.45
CA LYS A 113 0.99 3.51 -1.66
C LYS A 113 0.19 3.76 -2.93
N SER A 114 -1.03 3.24 -3.00
CA SER A 114 -1.91 3.42 -4.15
C SER A 114 -2.23 4.90 -4.38
N GLU A 115 -2.62 5.64 -3.34
CA GLU A 115 -2.94 7.06 -3.46
C GLU A 115 -1.76 7.90 -3.96
N PHE A 116 -0.57 7.67 -3.39
CA PHE A 116 0.65 8.36 -3.80
C PHE A 116 1.02 8.02 -5.24
N ARG A 117 0.97 6.74 -5.60
CA ARG A 117 1.25 6.28 -6.97
C ARG A 117 0.34 6.99 -7.99
N HIS A 118 -0.96 7.07 -7.73
CA HIS A 118 -1.89 7.75 -8.63
C HIS A 118 -1.61 9.26 -8.71
N ILE A 119 -1.31 9.93 -7.59
CA ILE A 119 -1.01 11.37 -7.63
C ILE A 119 0.26 11.65 -8.41
N VAL A 120 1.33 10.94 -8.08
CA VAL A 120 2.64 11.13 -8.71
C VAL A 120 2.54 10.87 -10.21
N ALA A 121 1.78 9.86 -10.61
CA ALA A 121 1.52 9.59 -12.01
C ALA A 121 0.78 10.69 -12.73
N PHE A 122 -0.30 11.19 -12.15
CA PHE A 122 -0.99 12.33 -12.73
C PHE A 122 -0.05 13.53 -12.83
N MET A 123 0.75 13.81 -11.81
CA MET A 123 1.74 14.89 -11.82
C MET A 123 2.76 14.73 -12.96
N LYS A 124 3.26 13.52 -13.22
CA LYS A 124 4.19 13.24 -14.34
C LYS A 124 3.62 13.66 -15.70
N LEU A 125 2.31 13.49 -15.91
CA LEU A 125 1.65 13.87 -17.18
C LEU A 125 1.66 15.38 -17.44
N PHE A 126 1.88 16.21 -16.40
CA PHE A 126 1.93 17.67 -16.54
C PHE A 126 3.35 18.21 -16.73
N LEU A 127 4.36 17.34 -16.76
CA LEU A 127 5.75 17.70 -17.06
C LEU A 127 5.98 17.60 -18.58
N THR A 128 5.66 18.67 -19.31
CA THR A 128 5.71 18.69 -20.79
C THR A 128 7.11 18.57 -21.37
N GLU A 129 8.13 19.00 -20.62
CA GLU A 129 9.55 18.93 -21.01
C GLU A 129 10.23 17.63 -20.55
N GLY A 130 9.50 16.76 -19.83
CA GLY A 130 10.09 15.62 -19.12
C GLY A 130 10.77 16.02 -17.81
N PHE A 131 11.50 15.09 -17.22
CA PHE A 131 12.25 15.27 -15.98
C PHE A 131 13.34 14.22 -15.85
N ALA A 132 14.47 14.57 -15.23
CA ALA A 132 15.50 13.60 -14.87
C ALA A 132 15.71 13.66 -13.36
N LEU A 133 15.65 12.51 -12.69
CA LEU A 133 15.88 12.38 -11.26
C LEU A 133 16.96 11.33 -11.01
N ASP A 134 18.21 11.77 -10.85
CA ASP A 134 19.32 10.87 -10.52
C ASP A 134 19.45 10.68 -9.00
N ALA A 135 19.14 9.48 -8.52
CA ALA A 135 19.24 9.12 -7.12
C ALA A 135 20.67 9.18 -6.55
N LYS A 136 21.70 9.25 -7.41
CA LYS A 136 23.12 9.35 -7.04
C LYS A 136 23.64 10.79 -6.98
N ALA A 137 22.90 11.75 -7.52
CA ALA A 137 23.30 13.14 -7.53
C ALA A 137 23.22 13.76 -6.12
N GLU A 138 24.17 14.63 -5.78
CA GLU A 138 24.19 15.29 -4.48
C GLU A 138 22.97 16.21 -4.27
N ASP A 139 22.45 16.79 -5.36
CA ASP A 139 21.29 17.67 -5.41
C ASP A 139 19.97 16.91 -5.66
N TYR A 140 19.95 15.57 -5.56
CA TYR A 140 18.75 14.75 -5.81
C TYR A 140 17.49 15.27 -5.11
N LYS A 141 17.59 15.61 -3.82
CA LYS A 141 16.44 16.09 -3.04
C LYS A 141 15.92 17.42 -3.58
N ASP A 142 16.81 18.31 -4.02
CA ASP A 142 16.44 19.60 -4.58
C ASP A 142 15.82 19.44 -5.98
N GLN A 143 16.36 18.55 -6.81
CA GLN A 143 15.75 18.17 -8.10
C GLN A 143 14.33 17.61 -7.92
N VAL A 144 14.15 16.72 -6.93
CA VAL A 144 12.84 16.17 -6.59
C VAL A 144 11.88 17.27 -6.12
N LEU A 145 12.33 18.19 -5.27
CA LEU A 145 11.51 19.30 -4.78
C LEU A 145 11.09 20.25 -5.92
N ASP A 146 12.03 20.67 -6.75
CA ASP A 146 11.78 21.57 -7.88
C ASP A 146 10.82 20.94 -8.89
N THR A 147 11.11 19.71 -9.31
CA THR A 147 10.26 18.97 -10.25
C THR A 147 8.85 18.76 -9.69
N GLY A 148 8.75 18.44 -8.40
CA GLY A 148 7.47 18.28 -7.71
C GLY A 148 6.65 19.57 -7.65
N ARG A 149 7.30 20.74 -7.45
CA ARG A 149 6.64 22.06 -7.48
C ARG A 149 6.18 22.42 -8.88
N ARG A 150 7.03 22.26 -9.89
CA ARG A 150 6.66 22.51 -11.30
C ARG A 150 5.46 21.67 -11.72
N ALA A 151 5.45 20.38 -11.35
CA ALA A 151 4.32 19.51 -11.64
C ALA A 151 3.05 19.91 -10.87
N GLU A 152 3.17 20.29 -9.59
CA GLU A 152 2.04 20.80 -8.80
C GLU A 152 1.43 22.06 -9.41
N ASP A 153 2.26 23.04 -9.77
CA ASP A 153 1.80 24.28 -10.38
C ASP A 153 1.09 24.04 -11.72
N ALA A 154 1.62 23.14 -12.55
CA ALA A 154 1.01 22.77 -13.82
C ALA A 154 -0.35 22.06 -13.63
N VAL A 155 -0.46 21.15 -12.66
CA VAL A 155 -1.73 20.49 -12.30
C VAL A 155 -2.74 21.53 -11.80
N LEU A 156 -2.34 22.40 -10.87
CA LEU A 156 -3.23 23.41 -10.29
C LEU A 156 -3.67 24.45 -11.33
N ALA A 157 -2.79 24.85 -12.25
CA ALA A 157 -3.13 25.72 -13.36
C ALA A 157 -4.19 25.08 -14.28
N PHE A 158 -4.03 23.80 -14.61
CA PHE A 158 -5.00 23.05 -15.41
C PHE A 158 -6.37 22.89 -14.71
N LEU A 159 -6.38 22.73 -13.39
CA LEU A 159 -7.65 22.64 -12.65
C LEU A 159 -8.35 24.00 -12.54
N LYS A 160 -7.58 25.08 -12.39
CA LYS A 160 -8.11 26.46 -12.37
C LYS A 160 -8.78 26.83 -13.69
N THR A 161 -8.19 26.48 -14.84
CA THR A 161 -8.80 26.75 -16.16
C THR A 161 -10.11 26.00 -16.36
N ARG A 162 -10.34 24.90 -15.62
CA ARG A 162 -11.60 24.14 -15.58
C ARG A 162 -12.56 24.57 -14.47
N GLY A 163 -12.26 25.66 -13.75
CA GLY A 163 -13.12 26.18 -12.68
C GLY A 163 -13.06 25.37 -11.37
N THR A 164 -12.07 24.48 -11.20
CA THR A 164 -11.93 23.65 -10.00
C THR A 164 -10.84 24.19 -9.07
N ASN A 165 -11.19 24.42 -7.79
CA ASN A 165 -10.27 24.91 -6.75
C ASN A 165 -9.68 23.79 -5.87
N ALA A 166 -9.47 22.58 -6.43
CA ALA A 166 -8.85 21.48 -5.68
C ALA A 166 -7.35 21.76 -5.47
N LYS A 167 -6.87 21.61 -4.23
CA LYS A 167 -5.47 21.93 -3.85
C LYS A 167 -4.74 20.79 -3.16
N GLY A 168 -5.45 19.93 -2.42
CA GLY A 168 -4.82 18.79 -1.75
C GLY A 168 -4.77 17.55 -2.64
N ALA A 169 -3.77 16.70 -2.44
CA ALA A 169 -3.60 15.42 -3.15
C ALA A 169 -4.91 14.64 -3.31
N GLY A 170 -5.59 14.31 -2.22
CA GLY A 170 -6.86 13.56 -2.30
C GLY A 170 -7.99 14.28 -3.03
N SER A 171 -8.05 15.62 -2.97
CA SER A 171 -9.05 16.41 -3.71
C SER A 171 -8.73 16.46 -5.20
N VAL A 172 -7.46 16.58 -5.56
CA VAL A 172 -7.01 16.58 -6.95
C VAL A 172 -7.25 15.22 -7.61
N LEU A 173 -6.97 14.10 -6.91
CA LEU A 173 -7.32 12.77 -7.41
C LEU A 173 -8.79 12.63 -7.74
N ARG A 174 -9.66 13.16 -6.88
CA ARG A 174 -11.12 13.08 -7.08
C ARG A 174 -11.56 13.78 -8.36
N VAL A 175 -10.83 14.81 -8.80
CA VAL A 175 -11.12 15.58 -10.02
C VAL A 175 -10.44 14.96 -11.24
N LEU A 176 -9.18 14.53 -11.11
CA LEU A 176 -8.42 13.98 -12.24
C LEU A 176 -8.91 12.59 -12.68
N ARG A 177 -9.45 11.77 -11.77
CA ARG A 177 -9.96 10.43 -12.11
C ARG A 177 -11.12 10.48 -13.14
N PRO A 178 -12.19 11.26 -12.93
CA PRO A 178 -13.22 11.42 -13.96
C PRO A 178 -12.69 12.00 -15.28
N LEU A 179 -11.78 12.97 -15.22
CA LEU A 179 -11.19 13.58 -16.41
C LEU A 179 -10.37 12.57 -17.24
N HIS A 180 -9.65 11.67 -16.56
CA HIS A 180 -8.98 10.56 -17.22
C HIS A 180 -9.98 9.63 -17.91
N LYS A 181 -11.06 9.25 -17.22
CA LYS A 181 -12.11 8.39 -17.80
C LYS A 181 -12.80 9.01 -19.01
N SER A 182 -12.93 10.34 -19.05
CA SER A 182 -13.52 11.06 -20.18
C SER A 182 -12.51 11.36 -21.32
N GLY A 183 -11.29 10.80 -21.28
CA GLY A 183 -10.27 10.98 -22.31
C GLY A 183 -9.60 12.36 -22.36
N VAL A 184 -9.90 13.24 -21.39
CA VAL A 184 -9.38 14.62 -21.38
C VAL A 184 -7.85 14.68 -21.20
N LEU A 185 -7.28 13.63 -20.60
CA LEU A 185 -5.85 13.54 -20.35
C LEU A 185 -5.10 12.76 -21.44
N ASP A 186 -5.78 12.21 -22.46
CA ASP A 186 -5.20 11.31 -23.45
C ASP A 186 -4.07 11.95 -24.26
N GLU A 187 -4.20 13.23 -24.60
CA GLU A 187 -3.15 13.98 -25.28
C GLU A 187 -1.88 14.10 -24.42
N ARG A 188 -2.05 14.35 -23.11
CA ARG A 188 -0.93 14.41 -22.15
C ARG A 188 -0.31 13.04 -21.95
N ILE A 189 -1.12 11.98 -21.95
CA ILE A 189 -0.66 10.60 -21.91
C ILE A 189 0.19 10.27 -23.13
N ALA A 190 -0.27 10.64 -24.33
CA ALA A 190 0.47 10.45 -25.56
C ALA A 190 1.77 11.27 -25.58
N ALA A 191 1.76 12.51 -25.07
CA ALA A 191 2.96 13.32 -24.91
C ALA A 191 3.96 12.69 -23.94
N TYR A 192 3.50 12.20 -22.79
CA TYR A 192 4.33 11.52 -21.81
C TYR A 192 4.98 10.25 -22.38
N LYS A 193 4.22 9.43 -23.12
CA LYS A 193 4.77 8.24 -23.82
C LYS A 193 5.83 8.61 -24.86
N ARG A 194 5.67 9.74 -25.56
CA ARG A 194 6.69 10.25 -26.49
C ARG A 194 7.96 10.67 -25.75
N LEU A 195 7.84 11.38 -24.61
CA LEU A 195 8.99 11.77 -23.79
C LEU A 195 9.75 10.55 -23.25
N LEU A 196 9.04 9.49 -22.86
CA LEU A 196 9.64 8.22 -22.48
C LEU A 196 10.42 7.60 -23.65
N ALA A 197 9.82 7.55 -24.84
CA ALA A 197 10.46 6.97 -26.03
C ALA A 197 11.72 7.74 -26.47
N ILE A 198 11.76 9.06 -26.25
CA ILE A 198 12.91 9.93 -26.58
C ILE A 198 13.98 9.89 -25.47
N GLY A 199 13.70 9.28 -24.32
CA GLY A 199 14.64 9.24 -23.19
C GLY A 199 14.75 10.56 -22.42
N ARG A 200 13.71 11.41 -22.47
CA ARG A 200 13.64 12.67 -21.72
C ARG A 200 13.13 12.51 -20.28
N ILE A 201 12.84 11.27 -19.88
CA ILE A 201 12.36 10.93 -18.55
C ILE A 201 13.33 9.91 -17.93
N GLU A 202 14.00 10.32 -16.85
CA GLU A 202 14.77 9.43 -15.99
C GLU A 202 14.06 9.33 -14.64
N ASP A 203 13.35 8.23 -14.43
CA ASP A 203 12.54 8.01 -13.25
C ASP A 203 13.11 6.86 -12.40
N PRO A 204 13.56 7.13 -11.15
CA PRO A 204 14.10 6.10 -10.27
C PRO A 204 13.02 5.19 -9.68
N ALA A 205 11.73 5.50 -9.90
CA ALA A 205 10.65 4.65 -9.46
C ALA A 205 10.58 3.37 -10.32
N PRO A 206 10.32 2.18 -9.74
CA PRO A 206 10.18 0.92 -10.48
C PRO A 206 9.15 0.96 -11.61
N VAL A 207 9.36 0.23 -12.71
CA VAL A 207 8.51 0.26 -13.91
C VAL A 207 7.05 -0.15 -13.62
N ASP A 208 6.83 -1.08 -12.69
CA ASP A 208 5.49 -1.46 -12.22
C ASP A 208 4.74 -0.33 -11.51
N SER A 209 5.48 0.65 -10.98
CA SER A 209 4.93 1.90 -10.44
C SER A 209 4.78 3.00 -11.50
N GLN A 210 5.34 2.81 -12.70
CA GLN A 210 5.26 3.69 -13.87
C GLN A 210 4.12 3.31 -14.84
N ASP A 211 3.59 2.08 -14.77
CA ASP A 211 2.45 1.65 -15.59
C ASP A 211 1.12 2.15 -15.01
N ILE A 212 0.97 3.49 -14.99
CA ILE A 212 -0.01 4.12 -14.10
C ILE A 212 -1.41 4.26 -14.73
N LEU A 213 -1.57 3.88 -16.00
CA LEU A 213 -2.80 4.10 -16.76
C LEU A 213 -3.53 2.81 -17.12
N ALA A 214 -2.89 1.65 -16.93
CA ALA A 214 -3.50 0.34 -17.15
C ALA A 214 -4.58 -0.01 -16.10
N ILE A 215 -4.62 0.67 -14.94
CA ILE A 215 -5.50 0.29 -13.81
C ILE A 215 -6.88 0.97 -13.85
N ALA A 216 -7.15 1.84 -14.83
CA ALA A 216 -8.43 2.55 -14.94
C ALA A 216 -9.34 2.03 -16.06
N GLY A 217 -9.18 0.78 -16.49
CA GLY A 217 -10.10 0.09 -17.40
C GLY A 217 -10.67 -1.18 -16.78
N HIS A 218 -11.83 -1.09 -16.14
CA HIS A 218 -12.84 -2.15 -16.20
C HIS A 218 -14.20 -1.59 -15.75
N VAL A 219 -15.16 -1.76 -16.67
CA VAL A 219 -16.61 -1.47 -16.64
C VAL A 219 -17.02 -0.02 -16.86
#